data_AF-A0A1B9NL08-F1
#
_entry.id   AF-A0A1B9NL08-F1
#
_cell.length_a   1.000
_cell.length_b   1.000
_cell.length_c   1.000
_cell.angle_alpha   90.00
_cell.angle_beta   90.00
_cell.angle_gamma   90.00
#
_symmetry.space_group_name_H-M   'P 1'
#
loop_
_entity.id
_entity.type
_entity.pdbx_description
1 polymer ?
#
loop_
_entity_poly.entity_id
_entity_poly.type
_entity_poly.pdbx_seq_one_letter_code
_entity_poly.pdbx_strand_id
1 'polypeptide(L)'
;MNTNNRVIKYHKKMKITLVSKIDENLVEFKSDLGCGVAIWDNSKSLSNTYYNIELEIDDFFEWGKNITLEKIPGYGFYLINNNMFFKAKVISCEDTGILVLSLGRDIIFIETSGTCEINSYVSFFTTSDNVMLFSIEL
;
A
#
# COMPACT_ATOMS: atom_id res chain seq x y z
N MET A 1 -17.76 25.85 20.49
CA MET A 1 -18.29 25.17 19.29
C MET A 1 -17.55 23.85 19.16
N ASN A 2 -18.27 22.73 19.32
CA ASN A 2 -17.69 21.38 19.22
C ASN A 2 -17.37 21.06 17.75
N THR A 3 -16.10 21.05 17.39
CA THR A 3 -15.64 20.36 16.17
C THR A 3 -15.61 18.88 16.49
N ASN A 4 -16.67 18.18 16.09
CA ASN A 4 -16.68 16.72 16.04
C ASN A 4 -15.56 16.26 15.10
N ASN A 5 -14.42 15.88 15.67
CA ASN A 5 -13.44 15.06 14.97
C ASN A 5 -14.15 13.76 14.54
N ARG A 6 -14.56 13.70 13.28
CA ARG A 6 -14.85 12.41 12.65
C ARG A 6 -13.51 11.72 12.48
N VAL A 7 -13.12 10.95 13.50
CA VAL A 7 -12.05 9.97 13.35
C VAL A 7 -12.58 8.93 12.37
N ILE A 8 -12.25 9.07 11.09
CA ILE A 8 -12.56 8.04 10.10
C ILE A 8 -11.56 6.91 10.33
N LYS A 9 -11.94 5.98 11.20
CA LYS A 9 -11.17 4.78 11.53
C LYS A 9 -11.26 3.80 10.35
N TYR A 10 -10.44 3.96 9.32
CA TYR A 10 -10.28 2.96 8.26
C TYR A 10 -9.49 1.76 8.79
N HIS A 11 -10.15 0.82 9.47
CA HIS A 11 -9.52 -0.44 9.87
C HIS A 11 -9.87 -1.50 8.83
N LYS A 12 -9.12 -1.54 7.73
CA LYS A 12 -9.21 -2.68 6.83
C LYS A 12 -7.86 -3.31 6.64
N LYS A 13 -7.80 -4.57 7.03
CA LYS A 13 -6.60 -5.37 7.21
C LYS A 13 -6.42 -6.19 5.94
N MET A 14 -5.26 -6.12 5.31
CA MET A 14 -4.96 -6.94 4.14
C MET A 14 -4.62 -8.35 4.61
N LYS A 15 -5.18 -9.37 3.97
CA LYS A 15 -4.82 -10.75 4.25
C LYS A 15 -3.70 -11.19 3.31
N ILE A 16 -2.58 -11.61 3.88
CA ILE A 16 -1.43 -12.10 3.11
C ILE A 16 -1.04 -13.52 3.53
N THR A 17 -0.28 -14.18 2.66
CA THR A 17 0.54 -15.35 3.00
C THR A 17 2.00 -14.97 2.79
N LEU A 18 2.83 -15.18 3.79
CA LEU A 18 4.28 -15.07 3.63
C LEU A 18 4.80 -16.30 2.88
N VAL A 19 5.53 -16.08 1.80
CA VAL A 19 6.00 -17.13 0.89
C VAL A 19 7.41 -17.58 1.25
N SER A 20 8.33 -16.64 1.43
CA SER A 20 9.74 -16.92 1.70
C SER A 20 10.43 -15.77 2.44
N LYS A 21 11.52 -16.10 3.16
CA LYS A 21 12.46 -15.10 3.69
C LYS A 21 13.51 -14.81 2.63
N ILE A 22 13.69 -13.55 2.27
CA ILE A 22 14.76 -13.11 1.36
C ILE A 22 15.99 -12.70 2.16
N ASP A 23 15.78 -11.93 3.24
CA ASP A 23 16.81 -11.47 4.17
C ASP A 23 16.24 -11.31 5.59
N GLU A 24 17.04 -10.86 6.57
CA GLU A 24 16.69 -10.73 7.99
C GLU A 24 15.27 -10.21 8.22
N ASN A 25 14.90 -9.12 7.55
CA ASN A 25 13.59 -8.47 7.65
C ASN A 25 12.87 -8.39 6.30
N LEU A 26 13.41 -8.93 5.22
CA LEU A 26 12.80 -8.84 3.88
C LEU A 26 12.09 -10.15 3.53
N VAL A 27 10.81 -10.08 3.17
CA VAL A 27 9.97 -11.25 2.88
C VAL A 27 9.26 -11.12 1.55
N GLU A 28 9.07 -12.25 0.88
CA GLU A 28 8.12 -12.37 -0.22
C GLU A 28 6.73 -12.69 0.34
N PHE A 29 5.71 -12.05 -0.19
CA PHE A 29 4.33 -12.27 0.22
C PHE A 29 3.38 -12.32 -0.98
N LYS A 30 2.21 -12.97 -0.76
CA LYS A 30 1.09 -12.94 -1.71
C LYS A 30 -0.21 -12.55 -1.02
N SER A 31 -1.12 -11.95 -1.76
CA SER A 31 -2.51 -11.69 -1.38
C SER A 31 -3.47 -11.97 -2.55
N ASP A 32 -4.76 -11.67 -2.38
CA ASP A 32 -5.73 -11.65 -3.47
C ASP A 32 -5.51 -10.48 -4.46
N LEU A 33 -4.66 -9.52 -4.10
CA LEU A 33 -4.32 -8.33 -4.89
C LEU A 33 -3.02 -8.49 -5.68
N GLY A 34 -2.19 -9.49 -5.36
CA GLY A 34 -0.95 -9.77 -6.09
C GLY A 34 0.16 -10.35 -5.22
N CYS A 35 1.39 -10.25 -5.71
CA CYS A 35 2.60 -10.72 -5.02
C CYS A 35 3.59 -9.56 -4.90
N GLY A 36 4.37 -9.58 -3.84
CA GLY A 36 5.32 -8.51 -3.56
C GLY A 36 6.44 -8.91 -2.62
N VAL A 37 7.35 -7.95 -2.42
CA VAL A 37 8.43 -8.02 -1.45
C VAL A 37 8.35 -6.78 -0.57
N ALA A 38 8.52 -6.96 0.73
CA ALA A 38 8.39 -5.89 1.72
C ALA A 38 9.18 -6.22 2.99
N ILE A 39 9.43 -5.18 3.79
CA ILE A 39 9.96 -5.31 5.14
C ILE A 39 8.87 -5.90 6.06
N TRP A 40 9.24 -6.93 6.82
CA TRP A 40 8.41 -7.62 7.79
C TRP A 40 8.78 -7.17 9.20
N ASP A 41 7.96 -6.30 9.79
CA ASP A 41 8.18 -5.78 11.14
C ASP A 41 7.60 -6.69 12.23
N ASN A 42 7.83 -8.01 12.14
CA ASN A 42 7.43 -8.91 13.22
C ASN A 42 8.49 -9.97 13.51
N SER A 43 8.79 -10.12 14.79
CA SER A 43 9.71 -11.13 15.33
C SER A 43 9.20 -12.57 15.20
N LYS A 44 7.90 -12.78 14.90
CA LYS A 44 7.32 -14.12 14.77
C LYS A 44 7.82 -14.84 13.52
N SER A 45 8.26 -16.09 13.72
CA SER A 45 8.79 -16.94 12.65
C SER A 45 7.79 -17.15 11.51
N LEU A 46 8.32 -17.15 10.28
CA LEU A 46 7.67 -17.56 9.04
C LEU A 46 7.20 -19.02 9.14
N SER A 47 6.00 -19.24 9.68
CA SER A 47 5.27 -20.47 9.41
C SER A 47 4.24 -20.13 8.35
N ASN A 48 4.04 -21.01 7.37
CA ASN A 48 3.23 -20.85 6.17
C ASN A 48 1.72 -20.62 6.51
N THR A 49 1.44 -19.48 7.13
CA THR A 49 0.19 -19.08 7.76
C THR A 49 -0.30 -17.80 7.12
N TYR A 50 -1.60 -17.55 7.30
CA TYR A 50 -2.21 -16.32 6.84
C TYR A 50 -2.07 -15.25 7.92
N TYR A 51 -1.69 -14.05 7.50
CA TYR A 51 -1.57 -12.89 8.38
C TYR A 51 -2.58 -11.83 7.95
N ASN A 52 -3.16 -11.15 8.93
CA ASN A 52 -3.81 -9.87 8.70
C ASN A 52 -2.77 -8.79 8.97
N ILE A 53 -2.55 -7.89 8.01
CA ILE A 53 -1.52 -6.87 8.08
C ILE A 53 -2.06 -5.47 7.85
N GLU A 54 -1.33 -4.48 8.35
CA GLU A 54 -1.34 -3.11 7.84
C GLU A 54 -0.17 -2.96 6.87
N LEU A 55 -0.42 -2.31 5.74
CA LEU A 55 0.57 -2.00 4.73
C LEU A 55 0.90 -0.52 4.84
N GLU A 56 2.16 -0.21 5.09
CA GLU A 56 2.69 1.15 5.12
C GLU A 56 3.65 1.34 3.95
N ILE A 57 3.61 2.52 3.35
CA ILE A 57 4.49 2.92 2.26
C ILE A 57 5.18 4.21 2.69
N ASP A 58 6.45 4.09 3.05
CA ASP A 58 7.31 5.21 3.46
C ASP A 58 8.05 5.75 2.24
N ASP A 59 7.32 6.44 1.36
CA ASP A 59 7.88 7.11 0.18
C ASP A 59 7.05 8.34 -0.20
N PHE A 60 7.69 9.24 -0.94
CA PHE A 60 7.07 10.44 -1.49
C PHE A 60 6.89 10.31 -3.01
N PHE A 61 5.67 10.57 -3.48
CA PHE A 61 5.31 10.39 -4.89
C PHE A 61 5.20 11.70 -5.67
N GLU A 62 5.90 11.78 -6.78
CA GLU A 62 5.94 12.91 -7.72
C GLU A 62 5.34 12.49 -9.07
N TRP A 63 4.36 13.26 -9.54
CA TRP A 63 3.69 12.98 -10.82
C TRP A 63 4.65 13.03 -12.01
N GLY A 64 4.55 11.99 -12.86
CA GLY A 64 5.43 11.83 -14.01
C GLY A 64 6.78 11.19 -13.69
N LYS A 65 7.08 10.92 -12.40
CA LYS A 65 8.28 10.22 -11.96
C LYS A 65 7.94 8.82 -11.44
N ASN A 66 7.30 8.74 -10.27
CA ASN A 66 6.96 7.49 -9.59
C ASN A 66 5.45 7.34 -9.33
N ILE A 67 4.62 8.27 -9.80
CA ILE A 67 3.16 8.14 -9.91
C ILE A 67 2.63 8.70 -11.23
N THR A 68 1.66 8.03 -11.84
CA THR A 68 1.02 8.42 -13.11
C THR A 68 -0.47 8.06 -13.15
N LEU A 69 -1.23 8.75 -14.00
CA LEU A 69 -2.62 8.40 -14.28
C LEU A 69 -2.70 7.17 -15.20
N GLU A 70 -3.55 6.23 -14.83
CA GLU A 70 -3.84 5.03 -15.60
C GLU A 70 -5.13 5.21 -16.43
N LYS A 71 -5.04 4.90 -17.71
CA LYS A 71 -6.20 4.91 -18.62
C LYS A 71 -7.10 3.69 -18.40
N ILE A 72 -6.52 2.58 -17.95
CA ILE A 72 -7.22 1.32 -17.78
C ILE A 72 -7.50 1.13 -16.29
N PRO A 73 -8.77 1.04 -15.87
CA PRO A 73 -9.13 0.71 -14.50
C PRO A 73 -8.49 -0.59 -14.04
N GLY A 74 -7.97 -0.59 -12.81
CA GLY A 74 -7.36 -1.78 -12.23
C GLY A 74 -7.00 -1.56 -10.78
N TYR A 75 -6.77 -2.66 -10.08
CA TYR A 75 -6.26 -2.66 -8.72
C TYR A 75 -5.29 -3.82 -8.52
N GLY A 76 -4.38 -3.65 -7.57
CA GLY A 76 -3.46 -4.69 -7.16
C GLY A 76 -2.02 -4.20 -7.14
N PHE A 77 -1.11 -5.12 -6.93
CA PHE A 77 0.31 -4.83 -6.93
C PHE A 77 1.13 -6.00 -7.48
N TYR A 78 2.32 -5.68 -7.98
CA TYR A 78 3.25 -6.67 -8.52
C TYR A 78 4.69 -6.16 -8.41
N LEU A 79 5.64 -7.07 -8.46
CA LEU A 79 7.07 -6.77 -8.39
C LEU A 79 7.73 -6.80 -9.78
N ILE A 80 8.49 -5.77 -10.13
CA ILE A 80 9.40 -5.77 -11.30
C ILE A 80 10.73 -5.14 -10.89
N ASN A 81 11.85 -5.82 -11.13
CA ASN A 81 13.20 -5.31 -10.87
C ASN A 81 13.37 -4.70 -9.46
N ASN A 82 12.88 -5.40 -8.44
CA ASN A 82 12.89 -4.97 -7.02
C ASN A 82 11.98 -3.78 -6.66
N ASN A 83 11.23 -3.25 -7.62
CA ASN A 83 10.24 -2.21 -7.38
C ASN A 83 8.85 -2.82 -7.24
N MET A 84 8.16 -2.39 -6.20
CA MET A 84 6.75 -2.65 -5.95
C MET A 84 5.92 -1.67 -6.75
N PHE A 85 5.13 -2.17 -7.70
CA PHE A 85 4.18 -1.39 -8.49
C PHE A 85 2.78 -1.60 -7.95
N PHE A 86 2.04 -0.52 -7.81
CA PHE A 86 0.68 -0.51 -7.32
C PHE A 86 -0.24 0.10 -8.37
N LYS A 87 -1.46 -0.41 -8.44
CA LYS A 87 -2.57 0.21 -9.17
C LYS A 87 -3.72 0.42 -8.21
N ALA A 88 -4.26 1.63 -8.16
CA ALA A 88 -5.32 1.98 -7.22
C ALA A 88 -6.22 3.09 -7.79
N LYS A 89 -7.41 3.24 -7.20
CA LYS A 89 -8.34 4.33 -7.54
C LYS A 89 -8.20 5.48 -6.55
N VAL A 90 -8.09 6.72 -7.02
CA VAL A 90 -8.12 7.91 -6.16
C VAL A 90 -9.54 8.11 -5.64
N ILE A 91 -9.72 8.11 -4.32
CA ILE A 91 -11.03 8.29 -3.67
C ILE A 91 -11.17 9.64 -2.96
N SER A 92 -10.08 10.22 -2.47
CA SER A 92 -10.05 11.55 -1.86
C SER A 92 -8.64 12.13 -1.98
N CYS A 93 -8.54 13.45 -1.79
CA CYS A 93 -7.30 14.19 -1.72
C CYS A 93 -7.41 15.15 -0.54
N GLU A 94 -6.47 15.02 0.38
CA GLU A 94 -6.45 15.84 1.59
C GLU A 94 -5.51 17.04 1.38
N ASP A 95 -5.77 18.13 2.12
CA ASP A 95 -5.17 19.47 1.92
C ASP A 95 -3.63 19.52 2.05
N THR A 96 -2.98 18.42 2.46
CA THR A 96 -1.54 18.31 2.70
C THR A 96 -0.79 17.44 1.69
N GLY A 97 -1.37 17.18 0.51
CA GLY A 97 -0.72 16.35 -0.52
C GLY A 97 -0.88 14.84 -0.29
N ILE A 98 -1.79 14.44 0.60
CA ILE A 98 -2.08 13.03 0.84
C ILE A 98 -3.16 12.58 -0.15
N LEU A 99 -2.88 11.53 -0.92
CA LEU A 99 -3.90 10.83 -1.69
C LEU A 99 -4.46 9.69 -0.88
N VAL A 100 -5.78 9.63 -0.81
CA VAL A 100 -6.50 8.48 -0.27
C VAL A 100 -6.88 7.59 -1.45
N LEU A 101 -6.36 6.36 -1.45
CA LEU A 101 -6.49 5.43 -2.56
C LEU A 101 -7.25 4.18 -2.15
N SER A 102 -8.11 3.70 -3.05
CA SER A 102 -8.72 2.37 -2.97
C SER A 102 -7.85 1.36 -3.72
N LEU A 103 -7.22 0.47 -2.96
CA LEU A 103 -6.46 -0.67 -3.45
C LEU A 103 -7.34 -1.92 -3.36
N GLY A 104 -8.13 -2.15 -4.40
CA GLY A 104 -9.12 -3.22 -4.47
C GLY A 104 -10.24 -2.99 -3.46
N ARG A 105 -10.17 -3.67 -2.31
CA ARG A 105 -11.13 -3.51 -1.22
C ARG A 105 -10.57 -2.71 -0.05
N ASP A 106 -9.27 -2.45 -0.02
CA ASP A 106 -8.58 -1.77 1.07
C ASP A 106 -8.32 -0.31 0.75
N ILE A 107 -8.07 0.48 1.79
CA ILE A 107 -7.74 1.91 1.67
C ILE A 107 -6.29 2.08 2.10
N ILE A 108 -5.51 2.76 1.28
CA ILE A 108 -4.12 3.14 1.59
C ILE A 108 -3.96 4.65 1.42
N PHE A 109 -2.95 5.19 2.07
CA PHE A 109 -2.58 6.60 2.02
C PHE A 109 -1.18 6.68 1.43
N ILE A 110 -0.96 7.65 0.54
CA ILE A 110 0.38 7.97 0.04
C ILE A 110 0.59 9.47 0.09
N GLU A 111 1.83 9.88 0.34
CA GLU A 111 2.24 11.28 0.28
C GLU A 111 2.64 11.66 -1.14
N THR A 112 2.13 12.77 -1.65
CA THR A 112 2.37 13.20 -3.02
C THR A 112 2.60 14.69 -3.12
N SER A 113 3.31 15.11 -4.16
CA SER A 113 3.27 16.50 -4.62
C SER A 113 2.22 16.67 -5.72
N GLY A 114 1.61 17.85 -5.81
CA GLY A 114 0.95 18.27 -7.04
C GLY A 114 -0.50 17.79 -7.22
N THR A 115 -0.81 17.32 -8.43
CA THR A 115 -2.19 17.20 -8.93
C THR A 115 -2.98 16.11 -8.20
N CYS A 116 -4.28 16.36 -8.02
CA CYS A 116 -5.24 15.38 -7.56
C CYS A 116 -6.36 15.26 -8.60
N GLU A 117 -6.68 14.03 -9.01
CA GLU A 117 -7.86 13.76 -9.84
C GLU A 117 -8.72 12.67 -9.20
N ILE A 118 -9.75 13.09 -8.45
CA ILE A 118 -10.67 12.17 -7.78
C ILE A 118 -11.39 11.30 -8.82
N ASN A 119 -11.62 10.03 -8.50
CA ASN A 119 -12.18 8.98 -9.36
C ASN A 119 -11.29 8.50 -10.52
N SER A 120 -10.09 9.05 -10.67
CA SER A 120 -9.09 8.49 -11.58
C SER A 120 -8.45 7.21 -11.03
N TYR A 121 -7.78 6.47 -11.90
CA TYR A 121 -6.90 5.38 -11.52
C TYR A 121 -5.46 5.86 -11.64
N VAL A 122 -4.61 5.41 -10.72
CA VAL A 122 -3.19 5.72 -10.70
C VAL A 122 -2.38 4.44 -10.68
N SER A 123 -1.21 4.51 -11.28
CA SER A 123 -0.12 3.59 -11.00
C SER A 123 1.01 4.35 -10.33
N PHE A 124 1.59 3.72 -9.33
CA PHE A 124 2.75 4.25 -8.64
C PHE A 124 3.68 3.13 -8.26
N PHE A 125 4.95 3.45 -8.04
CA PHE A 125 5.93 2.44 -7.66
C PHE A 125 6.95 2.99 -6.67
N THR A 126 7.43 2.10 -5.83
CA THR A 126 8.52 2.37 -4.89
C THR A 126 9.43 1.15 -4.80
N THR A 127 10.56 1.28 -4.14
CA THR A 127 11.44 0.15 -3.86
C THR A 127 10.89 -0.68 -2.70
N SER A 128 11.21 -1.97 -2.67
CA SER A 128 10.61 -2.90 -1.70
C SER A 128 10.98 -2.60 -0.23
N ASP A 129 12.06 -1.86 0.00
CA ASP A 129 12.51 -1.36 1.30
C ASP A 129 11.64 -0.23 1.86
N ASN A 130 10.86 0.46 1.02
CA ASN A 130 9.89 1.47 1.47
C ASN A 130 8.51 0.89 1.80
N VAL A 131 8.33 -0.43 1.64
CA VAL A 131 7.05 -1.10 1.93
C VAL A 131 7.21 -1.91 3.20
N MET A 132 6.39 -1.59 4.21
CA MET A 132 6.40 -2.28 5.50
C MET A 132 5.07 -3.00 5.74
N LEU A 133 5.18 -4.20 6.31
CA LEU A 133 4.05 -5.04 6.67
C LEU A 133 4.03 -5.23 8.19
N PHE A 134 2.99 -4.70 8.83
CA PHE A 134 2.78 -4.83 10.26
C PHE A 134 1.72 -5.90 10.52
N SER A 135 2.12 -6.98 11.19
CA SER A 135 1.17 -8.01 11.61
C SER A 135 0.21 -7.47 12.66
N ILE A 136 -1.09 -7.66 12.44
CA ILE A 136 -2.12 -7.30 13.41
C ILE A 136 -2.60 -8.58 14.08
N GLU A 137 -2.23 -8.75 15.36
CA GLU A 137 -2.80 -9.82 16.18
C GLU A 137 -4.28 -9.50 16.46
N LEU A 138 -5.13 -10.52 16.35
CA LEU A 138 -6.54 -10.46 16.71
C LEU A 138 -6.74 -10.98 18.14
#